data_AF-A0AAW9AG71-F1
#
_entry.id   AF-A0AAW9AG71-F1
#
_cell.length_a   1.000
_cell.length_b   1.000
_cell.length_c   1.000
_cell.angle_alpha   90.00
_cell.angle_beta   90.00
_cell.angle_gamma   90.00
#
_symmetry.space_group_name_H-M   'P 1'
#
loop_
_entity.id
_entity.type
_entity.pdbx_description
1 polymer ?
#
loop_
_entity_poly.entity_id
_entity_poly.type
_entity_poly.pdbx_seq_one_letter_code
_entity_poly.pdbx_strand_id
1 'polypeptide(L)'
;MKQAFFVLTLISLIILTGFVKKDQDKCLHCKECYDTAWDDGYRTGYGTGTVNERYRITRSLIQLGKTDEELVHMIPTSYVELKDVREQLKLLRGYFEFEVSSYEKARELLKEGKSNEEIVEKTNLSFYELELVKQQLKQNNGKFKWEVNN
;
A
#
# COMPACT_ATOMS: atom_id res chain seq x y z
N MET A 1 -2.00 37.48 -35.91
CA MET A 1 -1.90 36.02 -36.18
C MET A 1 -1.27 35.20 -35.05
N LYS A 2 -0.25 35.68 -34.31
CA LYS A 2 0.39 34.90 -33.23
C LYS A 2 -0.50 34.62 -32.00
N GLN A 3 -1.38 35.55 -31.62
CA GLN A 3 -2.28 35.39 -30.45
C GLN A 3 -3.36 34.32 -30.65
N ALA A 4 -3.96 34.24 -31.85
CA ALA A 4 -4.99 33.23 -32.15
C ALA A 4 -4.43 31.80 -32.13
N PHE A 5 -3.18 31.62 -32.60
CA PHE A 5 -2.47 30.34 -32.53
C PHE A 5 -2.22 29.91 -31.09
N PHE A 6 -1.83 30.84 -30.21
CA PHE A 6 -1.56 30.55 -28.80
C PHE A 6 -2.82 30.09 -28.05
N VAL A 7 -3.96 30.72 -28.33
CA VAL A 7 -5.26 30.33 -27.74
C VAL A 7 -5.73 28.97 -28.25
N LEU A 8 -5.57 28.68 -29.55
CA LEU A 8 -5.87 27.36 -30.12
C LEU A 8 -5.01 26.25 -29.54
N THR A 9 -3.71 26.50 -29.31
CA THR A 9 -2.82 25.54 -28.64
C THR A 9 -3.15 25.33 -27.16
N LEU A 10 -3.61 26.36 -26.46
CA LEU A 10 -3.98 26.23 -25.04
C LEU A 10 -5.28 25.44 -24.87
N ILE A 11 -6.26 25.70 -25.74
CA ILE A 11 -7.55 24.99 -25.74
C ILE A 11 -7.34 23.52 -26.13
N SER A 12 -6.50 23.23 -27.12
CA SER A 12 -6.18 21.84 -27.49
C SER A 12 -5.47 21.09 -26.36
N LEU A 13 -4.57 21.74 -25.61
CA LEU A 13 -3.90 21.14 -24.45
C LEU A 13 -4.89 20.81 -23.32
N ILE A 14 -5.84 21.70 -23.03
CA ILE A 14 -6.87 21.47 -21.99
C ILE A 14 -7.82 20.35 -22.40
N ILE A 15 -8.18 20.28 -23.69
CA ILE A 15 -9.02 19.21 -24.23
C ILE A 15 -8.25 17.88 -24.15
N LEU A 16 -6.99 17.82 -24.59
CA LEU A 16 -6.16 16.61 -24.53
C LEU A 16 -5.97 16.11 -23.09
N THR A 17 -5.66 17.00 -22.15
CA THR A 17 -5.51 16.61 -20.72
C THR A 17 -6.84 16.22 -20.08
N GLY A 18 -7.95 16.86 -20.47
CA GLY A 18 -9.30 16.49 -20.03
C GLY A 18 -9.77 15.14 -20.57
N PHE A 19 -9.40 14.79 -21.81
CA PHE A 19 -9.68 13.47 -22.40
C PHE A 19 -8.83 12.36 -21.77
N VAL A 20 -7.55 12.61 -21.52
CA VAL A 20 -6.67 11.65 -20.81
C VAL A 20 -7.26 11.30 -19.45
N LYS A 21 -7.76 12.30 -18.70
CA LYS A 21 -8.39 12.08 -17.39
C LYS A 21 -9.67 11.25 -17.49
N LYS A 22 -10.51 11.53 -18.49
CA LYS A 22 -11.82 10.89 -18.69
C LYS A 22 -11.72 9.42 -19.09
N ASP A 23 -10.68 9.02 -19.82
CA ASP A 23 -10.45 7.61 -20.16
C ASP A 23 -9.61 6.89 -19.07
N GLN A 24 -8.79 7.60 -18.29
CA GLN A 24 -8.22 7.07 -17.04
C GLN A 24 -9.32 6.67 -16.05
N ASP A 25 -10.36 7.51 -15.91
CA ASP A 25 -11.52 7.24 -15.04
C ASP A 25 -12.38 6.07 -15.56
N LYS A 26 -12.41 5.81 -16.87
CA LYS A 26 -13.05 4.60 -17.43
C LYS A 26 -12.24 3.34 -17.19
N CYS A 27 -10.90 3.41 -17.29
CA CYS A 27 -10.02 2.31 -16.90
C CYS A 27 -10.03 2.07 -15.37
N LEU A 28 -10.34 3.09 -14.56
CA LEU A 28 -10.53 2.99 -13.11
C LEU A 28 -11.81 2.24 -12.70
N HIS A 29 -12.73 1.99 -13.64
CA HIS A 29 -14.07 1.45 -13.35
C HIS A 29 -14.33 0.03 -13.87
N CYS A 30 -13.31 -0.73 -14.26
CA CYS A 30 -13.48 -2.18 -14.38
C CYS A 30 -13.53 -2.79 -12.98
N LYS A 31 -14.68 -2.64 -12.30
CA LYS A 31 -14.97 -3.27 -11.01
C LYS A 31 -14.79 -4.79 -11.09
N GLU A 32 -15.08 -5.38 -12.25
CA GLU A 32 -14.84 -6.80 -12.50
C GLU A 32 -13.33 -7.15 -12.57
N CYS A 33 -12.49 -6.27 -13.11
CA CYS A 33 -11.03 -6.43 -13.08
C CYS A 33 -10.46 -6.18 -11.67
N TYR A 34 -11.06 -5.24 -10.93
CA TYR A 34 -10.76 -4.95 -9.53
C TYR A 34 -11.07 -6.17 -8.65
N ASP A 35 -12.27 -6.74 -8.80
CA ASP A 35 -12.72 -7.91 -8.07
C ASP A 35 -11.94 -9.17 -8.50
N THR A 36 -11.59 -9.36 -9.77
CA THR A 36 -10.79 -10.53 -10.21
C THR A 36 -9.34 -10.48 -9.67
N ALA A 37 -8.71 -9.31 -9.62
CA ALA A 37 -7.38 -9.16 -9.00
C ALA A 37 -7.41 -9.28 -7.46
N TRP A 38 -8.57 -9.04 -6.83
CA TRP A 38 -8.79 -9.15 -5.39
C TRP A 38 -9.30 -10.55 -4.93
N ASP A 39 -10.09 -11.25 -5.75
CA ASP A 39 -10.83 -12.47 -5.35
C ASP A 39 -10.00 -13.76 -5.44
N ASP A 40 -8.89 -13.76 -6.19
CA ASP A 40 -8.00 -14.93 -6.27
C ASP A 40 -7.22 -15.21 -4.97
N GLY A 41 -7.30 -14.32 -3.97
CA GLY A 41 -6.44 -14.44 -2.78
C GLY A 41 -6.98 -13.91 -1.46
N TYR A 42 -7.83 -12.88 -1.47
CA TYR A 42 -8.27 -12.22 -0.24
C TYR A 42 -9.35 -13.04 0.48
N ARG A 43 -10.26 -13.67 -0.27
CA ARG A 43 -11.38 -14.43 0.28
C ARG A 43 -10.99 -15.83 0.78
N THR A 44 -9.88 -16.38 0.28
CA THR A 44 -9.40 -17.73 0.60
C THR A 44 -8.22 -17.76 1.57
N GLY A 45 -7.66 -16.62 1.96
CA GLY A 45 -6.49 -16.56 2.86
C GLY A 45 -5.17 -17.05 2.24
N TYR A 46 -5.22 -17.76 1.10
CA TYR A 46 -4.06 -18.34 0.42
C TYR A 46 -3.30 -17.34 -0.48
N GLY A 47 -3.92 -16.24 -0.91
CA GLY A 47 -3.23 -15.20 -1.72
C GLY A 47 -2.68 -14.02 -0.92
N THR A 48 -2.75 -14.05 0.41
CA THR A 48 -2.42 -12.90 1.27
C THR A 48 -0.92 -12.62 1.36
N GLY A 49 -0.06 -13.65 1.44
CA GLY A 49 1.39 -13.48 1.59
C GLY A 49 2.05 -12.78 0.40
N THR A 50 1.76 -13.23 -0.83
CA THR A 50 2.35 -12.67 -2.05
C THR A 50 1.90 -11.22 -2.30
N VAL A 51 0.62 -10.91 -2.03
CA VAL A 51 0.10 -9.54 -2.17
C VAL A 51 0.73 -8.62 -1.11
N ASN A 52 0.80 -9.06 0.14
CA ASN A 52 1.44 -8.31 1.23
C ASN A 52 2.91 -8.02 0.93
N GLU A 53 3.64 -9.01 0.42
CA GLU A 53 5.05 -8.85 0.05
C GLU A 53 5.22 -7.88 -1.11
N ARG A 54 4.37 -7.98 -2.14
CA ARG A 54 4.35 -7.00 -3.23
C ARG A 54 4.08 -5.58 -2.71
N TYR A 55 3.14 -5.41 -1.77
CA TYR A 55 2.86 -4.11 -1.17
C TYR A 55 4.07 -3.56 -0.40
N ARG A 56 4.80 -4.42 0.33
CA ARG A 56 6.05 -4.06 1.02
C ARG A 56 7.18 -3.67 0.06
N ILE A 57 7.33 -4.41 -1.04
CA ILE A 57 8.28 -4.08 -2.11
C ILE A 57 7.92 -2.73 -2.73
N THR A 58 6.65 -2.53 -3.08
CA THR A 58 6.14 -1.26 -3.64
C THR A 58 6.42 -0.10 -2.68
N ARG A 59 6.11 -0.24 -1.38
CA ARG A 59 6.45 0.78 -0.36
C ARG A 59 7.93 1.12 -0.37
N SER A 60 8.80 0.11 -0.40
CA SER A 60 10.25 0.30 -0.37
C SER A 60 10.74 1.05 -1.61
N LEU A 61 10.20 0.72 -2.79
CA LEU A 61 10.53 1.42 -4.04
C LEU A 61 10.01 2.86 -4.04
N ILE A 62 8.80 3.11 -3.51
CA ILE A 62 8.28 4.47 -3.32
C ILE A 62 9.20 5.28 -2.41
N GLN A 63 9.69 4.70 -1.31
CA GLN A 63 10.62 5.35 -0.39
C GLN A 63 11.99 5.64 -1.03
N LEU A 64 12.39 4.85 -2.02
CA LEU A 64 13.57 5.11 -2.86
C LEU A 64 13.32 6.16 -3.95
N GLY A 65 12.13 6.77 -3.99
CA GLY A 65 11.79 7.84 -4.93
C GLY A 65 11.32 7.36 -6.30
N LYS A 66 10.93 6.09 -6.44
CA LYS A 66 10.38 5.58 -7.70
C LYS A 66 9.01 6.18 -8.03
N THR A 67 8.87 6.57 -9.29
CA THR A 67 7.63 7.09 -9.88
C THR A 67 6.66 5.96 -10.20
N ASP A 68 5.37 6.27 -10.32
CA ASP A 68 4.37 5.25 -10.65
C ASP A 68 4.62 4.60 -12.01
N GLU A 69 5.14 5.36 -12.98
CA GLU A 69 5.56 4.85 -14.30
C GLU A 69 6.72 3.86 -14.19
N GLU A 70 7.76 4.17 -13.40
CA GLU A 70 8.84 3.21 -13.15
C GLU A 70 8.32 1.95 -12.45
N LEU A 71 7.42 2.10 -11.47
CA LEU A 71 6.91 0.98 -10.68
C LEU A 71 6.13 -0.03 -11.53
N VAL A 72 5.23 0.43 -12.41
CA VAL A 72 4.47 -0.47 -13.30
C VAL A 72 5.36 -1.22 -14.30
N HIS A 73 6.56 -0.72 -14.57
CA HIS A 73 7.56 -1.40 -15.40
C HIS A 73 8.49 -2.33 -14.61
N MET A 74 8.71 -2.06 -13.33
CA MET A 74 9.63 -2.83 -12.47
C MET A 74 8.98 -4.04 -11.80
N ILE A 75 7.71 -3.94 -11.44
CA ILE A 75 6.99 -4.96 -10.66
C ILE A 75 5.60 -5.22 -11.24
N PRO A 76 5.03 -6.42 -11.03
CA PRO A 76 3.68 -6.75 -11.50
C PRO A 76 2.63 -6.00 -10.67
N THR A 77 2.40 -4.73 -11.04
CA THR A 77 1.43 -3.84 -10.40
C THR A 77 0.69 -2.97 -11.41
N SER A 78 -0.38 -2.29 -10.97
CA SER A 78 -1.16 -1.35 -11.78
C SER A 78 -1.25 0.03 -11.12
N TYR A 79 -1.57 1.06 -11.90
CA TYR A 79 -1.82 2.40 -11.35
C TYR A 79 -2.93 2.44 -10.29
N VAL A 80 -3.91 1.54 -10.36
CA VAL A 80 -4.97 1.41 -9.35
C VAL A 80 -4.42 0.86 -8.05
N GLU A 81 -3.62 -0.22 -8.10
CA GLU A 81 -2.95 -0.77 -6.92
C GLU A 81 -1.96 0.23 -6.32
N LEU A 82 -1.23 0.99 -7.14
CA LEU A 82 -0.31 2.03 -6.66
C LEU A 82 -1.06 3.15 -5.93
N LYS A 83 -2.25 3.54 -6.42
CA LYS A 83 -3.10 4.51 -5.74
C LYS A 83 -3.54 3.99 -4.37
N ASP A 84 -3.99 2.75 -4.29
CA ASP A 84 -4.39 2.11 -3.03
C ASP A 84 -3.22 2.01 -2.05
N VAL A 85 -2.06 1.53 -2.49
CA VAL A 85 -0.83 1.49 -1.68
C VAL A 85 -0.51 2.86 -1.11
N ARG A 86 -0.51 3.91 -1.94
CA ARG A 86 -0.22 5.28 -1.49
C ARG A 86 -1.27 5.80 -0.50
N GLU A 87 -2.53 5.48 -0.72
CA GLU A 87 -3.63 5.86 0.17
C GLU A 87 -3.51 5.17 1.53
N GLN A 88 -3.27 3.86 1.57
CA GLN A 88 -3.03 3.12 2.80
C GLN A 88 -1.81 3.65 3.55
N LEU A 89 -0.67 3.83 2.86
CA LEU A 89 0.54 4.37 3.49
C LEU A 89 0.31 5.78 4.06
N LYS A 90 -0.55 6.59 3.43
CA LYS A 90 -0.93 7.90 3.96
C LYS A 90 -1.82 7.77 5.20
N LEU A 91 -2.88 6.97 5.13
CA LEU A 91 -3.87 6.80 6.20
C LEU A 91 -3.28 6.12 7.44
N LEU A 92 -2.43 5.12 7.22
CA LEU A 92 -1.84 4.28 8.26
C LEU A 92 -0.37 4.64 8.55
N ARG A 93 0.03 5.89 8.26
CA ARG A 93 1.33 6.47 8.66
C ARG A 93 2.54 5.61 8.24
N GLY A 94 2.50 5.07 7.03
CA GLY A 94 3.57 4.28 6.42
C GLY A 94 3.43 2.77 6.57
N TYR A 95 2.35 2.30 7.18
CA TYR A 95 2.04 0.88 7.35
C TYR A 95 0.86 0.46 6.48
N PHE A 96 0.66 -0.84 6.35
CA PHE A 96 -0.53 -1.43 5.75
C PHE A 96 -1.47 -2.00 6.81
N GLU A 97 -2.76 -2.14 6.49
CA GLU A 97 -3.78 -2.64 7.43
C GLU A 97 -3.43 -4.03 7.98
N PHE A 98 -2.89 -4.90 7.12
CA PHE A 98 -2.45 -6.23 7.51
C PHE A 98 -1.25 -6.19 8.49
N GLU A 99 -0.34 -5.22 8.35
CA GLU A 99 0.78 -5.06 9.29
C GLU A 99 0.28 -4.57 10.64
N VAL A 100 -0.60 -3.56 10.64
CA VAL A 100 -1.20 -3.02 11.88
C VAL A 100 -1.91 -4.13 12.64
N SER A 101 -2.75 -4.91 11.96
CA SER A 101 -3.49 -6.02 12.56
C SER A 101 -2.57 -7.09 13.16
N SER A 102 -1.55 -7.54 12.41
CA SER A 102 -0.59 -8.52 12.92
C SER A 102 0.25 -7.99 14.07
N TYR A 103 0.62 -6.71 14.06
CA TYR A 103 1.43 -6.08 15.10
C TYR A 103 0.62 -5.89 16.39
N GLU A 104 -0.65 -5.49 16.28
CA GLU A 104 -1.55 -5.40 17.43
C GLU A 104 -1.78 -6.76 18.08
N LYS A 105 -2.02 -7.81 17.28
CA LYS A 105 -2.13 -9.18 17.79
C LYS A 105 -0.84 -9.67 18.44
N ALA A 106 0.33 -9.36 17.85
CA ALA A 106 1.62 -9.67 18.46
C ALA A 106 1.80 -8.96 19.81
N ARG A 107 1.39 -7.68 19.92
CA ARG A 107 1.42 -6.92 21.16
C ARG A 107 0.57 -7.57 22.25
N GLU A 108 -0.63 -8.07 21.94
CA GLU A 108 -1.49 -8.77 22.89
C GLU A 108 -0.85 -10.07 23.39
N LEU A 109 -0.37 -10.91 22.48
CA LEU A 109 0.29 -12.17 22.82
C LEU A 109 1.58 -11.96 23.63
N LEU A 110 2.33 -10.89 23.35
CA LEU A 110 3.50 -10.50 24.18
C LEU A 110 3.08 -10.13 25.61
N LYS A 111 1.96 -9.43 25.81
CA LYS A 111 1.43 -9.10 27.14
C LYS A 111 0.95 -10.34 27.90
N GLU A 112 0.43 -11.33 27.19
CA GLU A 112 0.06 -12.63 27.74
C GLU A 112 1.27 -13.52 28.08
N GLY A 113 2.49 -13.10 27.74
CA GLY A 113 3.72 -13.86 27.99
C GLY A 113 3.88 -15.08 27.07
N LYS A 114 3.30 -15.05 25.87
CA LYS A 114 3.45 -16.13 24.87
C LYS A 114 4.88 -16.21 24.34
N SER A 115 5.28 -17.41 23.92
CA SER A 115 6.60 -17.62 23.31
C SER A 115 6.68 -16.99 21.92
N ASN A 116 7.90 -16.75 21.43
CA ASN A 116 8.10 -16.15 20.11
C ASN A 116 7.54 -17.05 18.99
N GLU A 117 7.70 -18.36 19.14
CA GLU A 117 7.21 -19.37 18.20
C GLU A 117 5.68 -19.30 18.10
N GLU A 118 4.99 -19.26 19.25
CA GLU A 118 3.52 -19.14 19.28
C GLU A 118 3.04 -17.82 18.66
N ILE A 119 3.78 -16.72 18.89
CA ILE A 119 3.45 -15.42 18.30
C ILE A 119 3.60 -15.45 16.78
N VAL A 120 4.73 -15.94 16.27
CA VAL A 120 5.01 -16.07 14.83
C VAL A 120 3.93 -16.90 14.15
N GLU A 121 3.60 -18.06 14.70
CA GLU A 121 2.55 -18.94 14.19
C GLU A 121 1.17 -18.26 14.14
N LYS A 122 0.80 -17.52 15.19
CA LYS A 122 -0.53 -16.90 15.30
C LYS A 122 -0.68 -15.59 14.54
N THR A 123 0.41 -14.91 14.19
CA THR A 123 0.37 -13.56 13.60
C THR A 123 0.81 -13.53 12.14
N ASN A 124 1.34 -14.64 11.61
CA ASN A 124 2.00 -14.74 10.31
C ASN A 124 3.17 -13.76 10.14
N LEU A 125 3.75 -13.28 11.25
CA LEU A 125 4.98 -12.49 11.24
C LEU A 125 6.18 -13.43 11.14
N SER A 126 7.22 -13.02 10.43
CA SER A 126 8.54 -13.62 10.60
C SER A 126 9.13 -13.27 11.97
N PHE A 127 10.11 -14.07 12.43
CA PHE A 127 10.87 -13.74 13.64
C PHE A 127 11.52 -12.35 13.56
N TYR A 128 12.00 -11.96 12.38
CA TYR A 128 12.56 -10.62 12.16
C TYR A 128 11.53 -9.51 12.40
N GLU A 129 10.33 -9.66 11.84
CA GLU A 129 9.24 -8.69 12.05
C GLU A 129 8.77 -8.64 13.51
N LEU A 130 8.72 -9.79 14.18
CA LEU A 130 8.43 -9.84 15.62
C LEU A 130 9.46 -9.06 16.43
N GLU A 131 10.75 -9.16 16.10
CA GLU A 131 11.78 -8.35 16.76
C GLU A 131 11.61 -6.85 16.50
N LEU A 132 11.22 -6.45 15.29
CA LEU A 132 10.87 -5.05 14.99
C LEU A 132 9.68 -4.56 15.80
N VAL A 133 8.65 -5.40 16.00
CA VAL A 133 7.50 -5.10 16.86
C VAL A 133 7.96 -4.85 18.30
N LYS A 134 8.73 -5.78 18.87
CA LYS A 134 9.26 -5.65 20.25
C LYS A 134 10.10 -4.40 20.42
N GLN A 135 10.98 -4.09 19.45
CA GLN A 135 11.80 -2.89 19.47
C GLN A 135 10.95 -1.61 19.48
N GLN A 136 9.94 -1.53 18.61
CA GLN A 136 9.02 -0.38 18.59
C GLN A 136 8.27 -0.22 19.91
N LEU A 137 7.70 -1.30 20.44
CA LEU A 137 6.98 -1.28 21.71
C LEU A 137 7.90 -0.85 22.86
N LYS A 138 9.15 -1.33 22.89
CA LYS A 138 10.14 -0.94 23.90
C LYS A 138 10.49 0.56 23.79
N GLN A 139 10.72 1.06 22.58
CA GLN A 139 11.10 2.45 22.34
C GLN A 139 9.98 3.44 22.66
N ASN A 140 8.72 3.03 22.45
CA ASN A 140 7.54 3.90 22.54
C ASN A 140 6.63 3.54 23.73
N ASN A 141 7.18 2.96 24.80
CA ASN A 141 6.46 2.63 26.04
C ASN A 141 5.15 1.84 25.81
N GLY A 142 5.25 0.76 25.03
CA GLY A 142 4.13 -0.14 24.71
C GLY A 142 3.20 0.34 23.59
N LYS A 143 3.53 1.46 22.94
CA LYS A 143 2.77 2.00 21.81
C LYS A 143 3.49 1.78 20.48
N PHE A 144 2.77 1.81 19.39
CA PHE A 144 3.33 1.85 18.04
C PHE A 144 3.47 3.29 17.55
N LYS A 145 4.31 3.50 16.53
CA LYS A 145 4.55 4.84 15.97
C LYS A 145 3.26 5.53 15.52
N TRP A 146 2.30 4.77 15.01
CA TRP A 146 1.00 5.31 14.61
C TRP A 146 0.09 5.70 15.78
N GLU A 147 0.39 5.33 17.02
CA GLU A 147 -0.37 5.73 18.21
C GLU A 147 0.23 6.96 18.93
N VAL A 148 1.49 7.30 18.65
CA VAL A 148 2.23 8.36 19.35
C VAL A 148 2.04 9.74 18.70
N ASN A 149 1.91 9.80 17.37
CA ASN A 149 1.82 11.05 16.62
C ASN A 149 0.39 11.62 16.50
N ASN A 150 -0.42 11.53 17.56
CA ASN A 150 -1.75 12.15 17.63
C ASN A 150 -1.68 13.58 18.17
#